data_AF-A0A946MAR2-F1
#
_entry.id   AF-A0A946MAR2-F1
#
_cell.length_a   1.000
_cell.length_b   1.000
_cell.length_c   1.000
_cell.angle_alpha   90.00
_cell.angle_beta   90.00
_cell.angle_gamma   90.00
#
_symmetry.space_group_name_H-M   'P 1'
#
loop_
_entity.id
_entity.type
_entity.pdbx_description
1 polymer ?
#
loop_
_entity_poly.entity_id
_entity_poly.type
_entity_poly.pdbx_seq_one_letter_code
_entity_poly.pdbx_strand_id
1 'polypeptide(L)'
;MKSPKELLIASRKYASENVWVSLWHVISTTIVWLALVVAVFSLESMQWKMVTSIVLGLVHVRLFVIYHDYQHGAILKNSKFIRAYMFVFGLLTLSPPSVWKRSHNHHHKNNAKLYGASIGSYPVMTTKDYAEAPFLRRIQYRLARHPLFIGLGY
;
A
#
# COMPACT_ATOMS: atom_id res chain seq x y z
N MET A 1 -7.05 30.83 -3.08
CA MET A 1 -6.95 29.41 -2.67
C MET A 1 -8.24 29.01 -1.98
N LYS A 2 -8.78 27.81 -2.22
CA LYS A 2 -9.95 27.30 -1.48
C LYS A 2 -9.59 27.10 0.00
N SER A 3 -10.51 27.42 0.90
CA SER A 3 -10.40 27.10 2.33
C SER A 3 -10.46 25.59 2.59
N PRO A 4 -9.98 25.10 3.75
CA PRO A 4 -10.07 23.68 4.10
C PRO A 4 -11.50 23.14 4.05
N LYS A 5 -12.50 23.94 4.45
CA LYS A 5 -13.92 23.56 4.41
C LYS A 5 -14.41 23.40 2.97
N GLU A 6 -14.06 24.32 2.08
CA GLU A 6 -14.41 24.23 0.66
C GLU A 6 -13.74 23.05 -0.04
N LEU A 7 -12.48 22.75 0.32
CA LEU A 7 -11.79 21.55 -0.17
C LEU A 7 -12.49 20.27 0.29
N LEU A 8 -12.90 20.20 1.56
CA LEU A 8 -13.62 19.05 2.09
C LEU A 8 -14.99 18.86 1.43
N ILE A 9 -15.74 19.93 1.19
CA ILE A 9 -17.01 19.85 0.47
C ILE A 9 -16.77 19.40 -0.98
N ALA A 10 -15.77 19.97 -1.65
CA ALA A 10 -15.44 19.63 -3.03
C ALA A 10 -14.95 18.18 -3.20
N SER A 11 -14.32 17.59 -2.18
CA SER A 11 -13.83 16.21 -2.23
C SER A 11 -14.90 15.15 -1.94
N ARG A 12 -16.02 15.52 -1.29
CA ARG A 12 -17.10 14.58 -0.94
C ARG A 12 -17.64 13.79 -2.12
N LYS A 13 -17.73 14.39 -3.31
CA LYS A 13 -18.17 13.68 -4.53
C LYS A 13 -17.27 12.52 -4.95
N TYR A 14 -16.02 12.51 -4.49
CA TYR A 14 -15.05 11.44 -4.74
C TYR A 14 -14.93 10.46 -3.56
N ALA A 15 -15.65 10.70 -2.46
CA ALA A 15 -15.62 9.85 -1.27
C ALA A 15 -16.66 8.71 -1.31
N SER A 16 -17.50 8.66 -2.35
CA SER A 16 -18.47 7.58 -2.56
C SER A 16 -17.84 6.43 -3.34
N GLU A 17 -17.96 5.21 -2.80
CA GLU A 17 -17.57 4.02 -3.53
C GLU A 17 -18.56 3.69 -4.65
N ASN A 18 -18.05 3.04 -5.71
CA ASN A 18 -18.89 2.30 -6.65
C ASN A 18 -18.71 0.80 -6.35
N VAL A 19 -19.72 0.21 -5.70
CA VAL A 19 -19.66 -1.17 -5.20
C VAL A 19 -19.38 -2.18 -6.31
N TRP A 20 -19.96 -2.00 -7.50
CA TRP A 20 -19.75 -2.91 -8.63
C TRP A 20 -18.31 -2.86 -9.13
N VAL A 21 -17.75 -1.65 -9.25
CA VAL A 21 -16.34 -1.46 -9.62
C VAL A 21 -15.43 -2.06 -8.56
N SER A 22 -15.68 -1.80 -7.28
CA SER A 22 -14.88 -2.36 -6.19
C SER A 22 -14.94 -3.88 -6.15
N LEU A 23 -16.12 -4.49 -6.32
CA LEU A 23 -16.29 -5.93 -6.42
C LEU A 23 -15.53 -6.51 -7.61
N TRP A 24 -15.64 -5.89 -8.79
CA TRP A 24 -14.90 -6.30 -9.98
C TRP A 24 -13.40 -6.34 -9.71
N HIS A 25 -12.83 -5.30 -9.09
CA HIS A 25 -11.41 -5.24 -8.78
C HIS A 25 -10.98 -6.33 -7.80
N VAL A 26 -11.76 -6.58 -6.74
CA VAL A 26 -11.48 -7.67 -5.78
C VAL A 26 -11.53 -9.02 -6.48
N ILE A 27 -12.62 -9.33 -7.18
CA ILE A 27 -12.86 -10.65 -7.77
C ILE A 27 -11.86 -10.93 -8.89
N SER A 28 -11.70 -10.01 -9.85
CA SER A 28 -10.77 -10.20 -10.97
C SER A 28 -9.33 -10.34 -10.50
N THR A 29 -8.88 -9.51 -9.55
CA THR A 29 -7.52 -9.60 -9.01
C THR A 29 -7.33 -10.91 -8.24
N THR A 30 -8.33 -11.36 -7.48
CA THR A 30 -8.27 -12.64 -6.75
C THR A 30 -8.21 -13.84 -7.69
N ILE A 31 -9.01 -13.85 -8.76
CA ILE A 31 -8.99 -14.91 -9.76
C ILE A 31 -7.62 -14.99 -10.44
N VAL A 32 -7.08 -13.84 -10.88
CA VAL A 32 -5.74 -13.80 -11.50
C VAL A 32 -4.66 -14.22 -10.51
N TRP A 33 -4.76 -13.78 -9.25
CA TRP A 33 -3.83 -14.17 -8.19
C TRP A 33 -3.84 -15.69 -7.96
N LEU A 34 -5.02 -16.31 -7.80
CA LEU A 34 -5.15 -17.75 -7.63
C LEU A 34 -4.65 -18.53 -8.86
N ALA A 35 -4.98 -18.06 -10.06
CA ALA A 35 -4.51 -18.70 -11.30
C ALA A 35 -2.98 -18.67 -11.40
N LEU A 36 -2.33 -17.57 -11.01
CA LEU A 36 -0.88 -17.45 -10.99
C LEU A 36 -0.25 -18.31 -9.89
N VAL A 37 -0.86 -18.41 -8.71
CA VAL A 37 -0.41 -19.35 -7.66
C VAL A 37 -0.42 -20.78 -8.20
N VAL A 38 -1.54 -21.21 -8.78
CA VAL A 38 -1.64 -22.55 -9.40
C VAL A 38 -0.59 -22.73 -10.50
N ALA A 39 -0.42 -21.74 -11.37
CA ALA A 39 0.56 -21.81 -12.45
C ALA A 39 2.00 -22.00 -11.94
N VAL A 40 2.42 -21.29 -10.89
CA VAL A 40 3.77 -21.46 -10.31
C VAL A 40 4.03 -22.89 -9.86
N PHE A 41 3.03 -23.55 -9.27
CA PHE A 41 3.16 -24.93 -8.79
C PHE A 41 2.98 -25.98 -9.90
N SER A 42 2.23 -25.68 -10.96
CA SER A 42 1.97 -26.60 -12.07
C SER A 42 3.01 -26.55 -13.19
N LEU A 43 3.74 -25.44 -13.34
CA LEU A 43 4.80 -25.35 -14.34
C LEU A 43 5.98 -26.25 -13.95
N GLU A 44 6.66 -26.85 -14.92
CA GLU A 44 7.89 -27.63 -14.67
C GLU A 44 9.15 -26.80 -14.92
N SER A 45 9.15 -26.01 -15.99
CA SER A 45 10.27 -25.15 -16.40
C SER A 45 10.56 -24.06 -15.35
N MET A 46 11.80 -24.02 -14.89
CA MET A 46 12.27 -23.02 -13.94
C MET A 46 12.17 -21.59 -14.49
N GLN A 47 12.45 -21.39 -15.78
CA GLN A 47 12.36 -20.07 -16.42
C GLN A 47 10.93 -19.54 -16.35
N TRP A 48 9.94 -20.36 -16.69
CA TRP A 48 8.54 -19.98 -16.61
C TRP A 48 8.08 -19.78 -15.16
N LYS A 49 8.54 -20.61 -14.21
CA LYS A 49 8.27 -20.38 -12.78
C LYS A 49 8.77 -19.01 -12.32
N MET A 50 9.98 -18.61 -12.71
CA MET A 50 10.53 -17.30 -12.33
C MET A 50 9.70 -16.15 -12.88
N VAL A 51 9.37 -16.19 -14.18
CA VAL A 51 8.54 -15.16 -14.82
C VAL A 51 7.16 -15.09 -14.16
N THR A 52 6.48 -16.22 -13.99
CA THR A 52 5.16 -16.27 -13.36
C THR A 52 5.21 -15.81 -11.90
N SER A 53 6.28 -16.12 -11.16
CA SER A 53 6.45 -15.66 -9.77
C SER A 53 6.61 -14.15 -9.66
N ILE A 54 7.32 -13.52 -10.60
CA ILE A 54 7.43 -12.05 -10.65
C ILE A 54 6.05 -11.44 -10.88
N VAL A 55 5.30 -11.95 -11.87
CA VAL A 55 3.94 -11.47 -12.17
C VAL A 55 3.00 -11.70 -10.98
N LEU A 56 3.09 -12.86 -10.33
CA LEU A 56 2.36 -13.17 -9.10
C LEU A 56 2.66 -12.16 -8.00
N GLY A 57 3.93 -11.80 -7.80
CA GLY A 57 4.34 -10.77 -6.85
C GLY A 57 3.68 -9.43 -7.11
N LEU A 58 3.65 -8.97 -8.37
CA LEU A 58 2.98 -7.72 -8.74
C LEU A 58 1.46 -7.76 -8.53
N VAL A 59 0.82 -8.87 -8.88
CA VAL A 59 -0.63 -9.07 -8.64
C VAL A 59 -0.92 -9.18 -7.14
N HIS A 60 -0.03 -9.79 -6.37
CA HIS A 60 -0.13 -9.86 -4.92
C HIS A 60 -0.05 -8.47 -4.27
N VAL A 61 0.89 -7.62 -4.72
CA VAL A 61 0.97 -6.21 -4.31
C VAL A 61 -0.33 -5.48 -4.68
N ARG A 62 -0.87 -5.68 -5.88
CA ARG A 62 -2.17 -5.09 -6.26
C ARG A 62 -3.30 -5.54 -5.33
N LEU A 63 -3.36 -6.82 -4.97
CA LEU A 63 -4.36 -7.32 -4.01
C LEU A 63 -4.14 -6.72 -2.61
N PHE A 64 -2.89 -6.49 -2.22
CA PHE A 64 -2.54 -5.78 -0.99
C PHE A 64 -2.98 -4.30 -1.01
N VAL A 65 -2.89 -3.61 -2.15
CA VAL A 65 -3.44 -2.25 -2.31
C VAL A 65 -4.96 -2.23 -2.14
N ILE A 66 -5.66 -3.22 -2.69
CA ILE A 66 -7.12 -3.38 -2.51
C ILE A 66 -7.44 -3.67 -1.03
N TYR A 67 -6.67 -4.53 -0.38
CA TYR A 67 -6.78 -4.80 1.05
C TYR A 67 -6.55 -3.52 1.88
N HIS A 68 -5.53 -2.74 1.55
CA HIS A 68 -5.24 -1.45 2.16
C HIS A 68 -6.45 -0.50 2.10
N ASP A 69 -7.04 -0.35 0.90
CA ASP A 69 -8.19 0.55 0.70
C ASP A 69 -9.43 0.05 1.45
N TYR A 70 -9.63 -1.27 1.51
CA TYR A 70 -10.67 -1.88 2.34
C TYR A 70 -10.44 -1.58 3.83
N GLN A 71 -9.21 -1.68 4.34
CA GLN A 71 -8.90 -1.41 5.75
C GLN A 71 -9.13 0.05 6.14
N HIS A 72 -8.96 0.99 5.19
CA HIS A 72 -9.36 2.39 5.36
C HIS A 72 -10.86 2.64 5.24
N GLY A 73 -11.64 1.62 4.86
CA GLY A 73 -13.08 1.73 4.66
C GLY A 73 -13.45 2.50 3.39
N ALA A 74 -12.54 2.60 2.42
CA ALA A 74 -12.78 3.28 1.15
C ALA A 74 -13.66 2.45 0.21
N ILE A 75 -13.57 1.12 0.29
CA ILE A 75 -14.33 0.17 -0.55
C ILE A 75 -14.94 -0.95 0.28
N LEU A 76 -16.12 -1.41 -0.10
CA LEU A 76 -16.82 -2.62 0.36
C LEU A 76 -16.98 -2.75 1.88
N LYS A 77 -16.93 -1.63 2.62
CA LYS A 77 -16.86 -1.59 4.10
C LYS A 77 -18.03 -2.30 4.79
N ASN A 78 -19.18 -2.37 4.15
CA ASN A 78 -20.40 -2.98 4.70
C ASN A 78 -20.55 -4.47 4.38
N SER A 79 -19.71 -5.04 3.50
CA SER A 79 -19.82 -6.44 3.10
C SER A 79 -19.19 -7.38 4.14
N LYS A 80 -20.02 -8.23 4.76
CA LYS A 80 -19.56 -9.26 5.71
C LYS A 80 -18.66 -10.31 5.05
N PHE A 81 -18.96 -10.68 3.81
CA PHE A 81 -18.17 -11.63 3.03
C PHE A 81 -16.77 -11.08 2.74
N ILE A 82 -16.69 -9.85 2.24
CA ILE A 82 -15.41 -9.20 1.95
C ILE A 82 -14.61 -8.99 3.23
N ARG A 83 -15.26 -8.69 4.35
CA ARG A 83 -14.59 -8.63 5.66
C ARG A 83 -13.88 -9.94 6.03
N ALA A 84 -14.56 -11.07 5.89
CA ALA A 84 -13.97 -12.37 6.17
C ALA A 84 -12.83 -12.69 5.20
N TYR A 85 -13.02 -12.44 3.91
CA TYR A 85 -12.00 -12.62 2.88
C TYR A 85 -10.74 -11.79 3.16
N MET A 86 -10.90 -10.49 3.43
CA MET A 86 -9.78 -9.59 3.73
C MET A 86 -9.11 -9.95 5.05
N PHE A 87 -9.84 -10.48 6.03
CA PHE A 87 -9.23 -11.01 7.24
C PHE A 87 -8.29 -12.19 6.93
N VAL A 88 -8.76 -13.17 6.16
CA VAL A 88 -7.92 -14.32 5.74
C VAL A 88 -6.72 -13.86 4.92
N PHE A 89 -6.92 -12.98 3.94
CA PHE A 89 -5.83 -12.41 3.15
C PHE A 89 -4.81 -11.66 4.01
N GLY A 90 -5.27 -10.87 5.00
CA GLY A 90 -4.40 -10.19 5.96
C GLY A 90 -3.56 -11.17 6.78
N LEU A 91 -4.11 -12.32 7.19
CA LEU A 91 -3.33 -13.36 7.87
C LEU A 91 -2.30 -14.01 6.94
N LEU A 92 -2.70 -14.36 5.71
CA LEU A 92 -1.80 -14.95 4.70
C LEU A 92 -0.62 -14.05 4.36
N THR A 93 -0.82 -12.73 4.41
CA THR A 93 0.22 -11.72 4.12
C THR A 93 0.97 -11.26 5.37
N LEU A 94 0.82 -11.96 6.50
CA LEU A 94 1.42 -11.60 7.79
C LEU A 94 1.12 -10.15 8.20
N SER A 95 -0.04 -9.65 7.79
CA SER A 95 -0.54 -8.30 8.02
C SER A 95 -1.94 -8.33 8.66
N PRO A 96 -2.10 -8.90 9.88
CA PRO A 96 -3.41 -9.04 10.52
C PRO A 96 -4.14 -7.67 10.58
N PRO A 97 -5.43 -7.61 10.22
CA PRO A 97 -6.18 -6.35 10.09
C PRO A 97 -6.05 -5.39 11.25
N SER A 98 -6.16 -5.87 12.49
CA SER A 98 -6.13 -5.02 13.68
C SER A 98 -4.76 -4.37 13.89
N VAL A 99 -3.68 -5.13 13.73
CA VAL A 99 -2.31 -4.67 13.93
C VAL A 99 -1.90 -3.74 12.80
N TRP A 100 -2.10 -4.20 11.55
CA TRP A 100 -1.71 -3.46 10.37
C TRP A 100 -2.48 -2.15 10.24
N LYS A 101 -3.81 -2.15 10.46
CA LYS A 101 -4.61 -0.92 10.42
C LYS A 101 -4.16 0.10 11.46
N ARG A 102 -3.80 -0.35 12.68
CA ARG A 102 -3.31 0.54 13.74
C ARG A 102 -1.97 1.18 13.38
N SER A 103 -0.99 0.38 12.96
CA SER A 103 0.33 0.91 12.59
C SER A 103 0.26 1.78 11.33
N HIS A 104 -0.57 1.40 10.36
CA HIS A 104 -0.72 2.14 9.12
C HIS A 104 -1.46 3.47 9.30
N ASN A 105 -2.49 3.53 10.14
CA ASN A 105 -3.14 4.79 10.49
C ASN A 105 -2.21 5.72 11.27
N HIS A 106 -1.35 5.15 12.13
CA HIS A 106 -0.30 5.93 12.78
C HIS A 106 0.68 6.49 11.75
N HIS A 107 1.12 5.68 10.79
CA HIS A 107 1.95 6.14 9.67
C HIS A 107 1.27 7.29 8.93
N HIS A 108 0.03 7.16 8.45
CA HIS A 108 -0.68 8.24 7.74
C HIS A 108 -0.79 9.54 8.54
N LYS A 109 -0.95 9.47 9.88
CA LYS A 109 -1.03 10.64 10.75
C LYS A 109 0.33 11.29 11.05
N ASN A 110 1.43 10.55 10.88
CA ASN A 110 2.77 10.98 11.30
C ASN A 110 3.82 10.96 10.19
N ASN A 111 3.46 10.55 8.97
CA ASN A 111 4.36 10.50 7.83
C ASN A 111 4.90 11.90 7.53
N ALA A 112 6.20 11.98 7.22
CA ALA A 112 6.93 13.19 6.89
C ALA A 112 6.86 14.30 7.96
N LYS A 113 6.69 13.94 9.25
CA LYS A 113 6.91 14.88 10.35
C LYS A 113 8.41 15.05 10.62
N LEU A 114 8.81 16.27 10.95
CA LEU A 114 10.20 16.60 11.33
C LEU A 114 10.59 16.01 12.68
N TYR A 115 9.63 15.76 13.58
CA TYR A 115 9.84 15.27 14.94
C TYR A 115 8.78 14.22 15.32
N GLY A 116 9.16 13.24 16.15
CA GLY A 116 8.27 12.20 16.70
C GLY A 116 8.56 10.78 16.19
N ALA A 117 7.66 9.85 16.49
CA ALA A 117 7.77 8.45 16.06
C ALA A 117 7.67 8.32 14.53
N SER A 118 8.64 7.65 13.91
CA SER A 118 8.82 7.57 12.45
C SER A 118 8.33 6.24 11.84
N ILE A 119 7.38 5.55 12.47
CA ILE A 119 6.93 4.23 12.01
C ILE A 119 6.42 4.32 10.58
N GLY A 120 7.14 3.69 9.65
CA GLY A 120 6.87 3.70 8.21
C GLY A 120 7.07 5.05 7.51
N SER A 121 7.58 6.09 8.17
CA SER A 121 7.69 7.44 7.61
C SER A 121 8.93 7.62 6.72
N TYR A 122 8.81 8.42 5.67
CA TYR A 122 9.99 8.90 4.95
C TYR A 122 10.70 9.99 5.75
N PRO A 123 12.05 9.97 5.81
CA PRO A 123 12.80 11.06 6.40
C PRO A 123 12.60 12.33 5.56
N VAL A 124 12.33 13.44 6.25
CA VAL A 124 12.31 14.78 5.65
C VAL A 124 13.29 15.66 6.42
N MET A 125 14.01 16.50 5.69
CA MET A 125 14.91 17.50 6.25
C MET A 125 14.47 18.88 5.78
N THR A 126 14.56 19.88 6.65
CA THR A 126 14.46 21.26 6.15
C THR A 126 15.68 21.60 5.30
N THR A 127 15.58 22.64 4.49
CA THR A 127 16.71 23.13 3.69
C THR A 127 17.90 23.51 4.57
N LYS A 128 17.62 24.10 5.76
CA LYS A 128 18.61 24.43 6.78
C LYS A 128 19.28 23.16 7.32
N ASP A 129 18.49 22.17 7.76
CA ASP A 129 19.03 20.92 8.32
C ASP A 129 19.90 20.18 7.29
N TYR A 130 19.50 20.18 6.02
CA TYR A 130 20.28 19.58 4.95
C TYR A 130 21.60 20.35 4.71
N ALA A 131 21.56 21.68 4.74
CA ALA A 131 22.75 22.53 4.60
C ALA A 131 23.71 22.41 5.79
N GLU A 132 23.22 22.04 6.98
CA GLU A 132 24.04 21.81 8.17
C GLU A 132 24.43 20.32 8.34
N ALA A 133 23.81 19.40 7.58
CA ALA A 133 24.05 17.97 7.71
C ALA A 133 25.45 17.54 7.19
N PRO A 134 26.12 16.59 7.87
CA PRO A 134 27.34 15.96 7.38
C PRO A 134 27.14 15.29 6.01
N PHE A 135 28.22 15.18 5.23
CA PHE A 135 28.20 14.63 3.87
C PHE A 135 27.49 13.25 3.77
N LEU A 136 27.83 12.32 4.67
CA LEU A 136 27.22 10.98 4.69
C LEU A 136 25.70 11.04 4.96
N ARG A 137 25.25 11.95 5.82
CA ARG A 137 23.83 12.12 6.14
C ARG A 137 23.06 12.67 4.93
N ARG A 138 23.69 13.55 4.14
CA ARG A 138 23.12 14.03 2.87
C ARG A 138 23.00 12.90 1.84
N ILE A 139 24.01 12.02 1.73
CA ILE A 139 23.93 10.85 0.85
C ILE A 139 22.79 9.92 1.27
N GLN A 140 22.72 9.55 2.55
CA GLN A 140 21.64 8.69 3.07
C GLN A 140 20.27 9.30 2.79
N TYR A 141 20.11 10.60 3.02
CA TYR A 141 18.87 11.32 2.70
C TYR A 141 18.53 11.26 1.20
N ARG A 142 19.51 11.50 0.32
CA ARG A 142 19.31 11.43 -1.13
C ARG A 142 18.94 10.02 -1.61
N LEU A 143 19.59 8.99 -1.07
CA LEU A 143 19.28 7.58 -1.39
C LEU A 143 17.86 7.23 -0.94
N ALA A 144 17.50 7.54 0.31
CA ALA A 144 16.17 7.29 0.84
C ALA A 144 15.05 8.05 0.09
N ARG A 145 15.40 9.14 -0.62
CA ARG A 145 14.48 9.95 -1.43
C ARG A 145 14.65 9.71 -2.94
N HIS A 146 15.49 8.77 -3.35
CA HIS A 146 15.75 8.51 -4.76
C HIS A 146 14.59 7.67 -5.37
N PRO A 147 14.06 8.03 -6.56
CA PRO A 147 12.94 7.31 -7.17
C PRO A 147 13.18 5.81 -7.33
N LEU A 148 14.39 5.38 -7.70
CA LEU A 148 14.72 3.96 -7.81
C LEU A 148 14.63 3.23 -6.46
N PHE A 149 15.05 3.88 -5.38
CA PHE A 149 15.03 3.28 -4.05
C PHE A 149 13.60 3.13 -3.55
N ILE A 150 12.75 4.14 -3.82
CA ILE A 150 11.31 4.08 -3.56
C ILE A 150 10.66 2.97 -4.41
N GLY A 151 11.04 2.85 -5.69
CA GLY A 151 10.50 1.85 -6.61
C GLY A 151 10.88 0.41 -6.29
N LEU A 152 12.02 0.18 -5.63
CA LEU A 152 12.52 -1.14 -5.25
C LEU A 152 12.11 -1.59 -3.83
N GLY A 153 11.28 -0.81 -3.14
CA GLY A 153 10.60 -1.29 -1.93
C GLY A 153 11.19 -0.86 -0.59
N TYR A 154 12.03 0.20 -0.56
CA TYR A 154 12.64 0.80 0.64
C TYR A 154 13.68 -0.08 1.37
#